data_AF-A0A917RIW0-F1
#
_entry.id   AF-A0A917RIW0-F1
#
_cell.length_a   1.000
_cell.length_b   1.000
_cell.length_c   1.000
_cell.angle_alpha   90.00
_cell.angle_beta   90.00
_cell.angle_gamma   90.00
#
_symmetry.space_group_name_H-M   'P 1'
#
loop_
_entity.id
_entity.type
_entity.pdbx_description
1 polymer ?
#
loop_
_entity_poly.entity_id
_entity_poly.type
_entity_poly.pdbx_seq_one_letter_code
_entity_poly.pdbx_strand_id
1 'polypeptide(L)'
;MPPLRARTLREAYLYLMLTAGREGEPGRDHEAHTTLTEGQDAWTLRFDGRALGLSLLVEVLVPYASEAEARRDRLPYGAGRSELVDAGQWRLAGATFARRAMREDLLFAASPGDPERFRSVVLAWESARDATAEAARFLPPGAAELPDTAFWTEQGTAARRDAPGKFTRASLESDLASYQETLDDFIVTHTTRDP
;
A
#
# COMPACT_ATOMS: atom_id res chain seq x y z
N MET A 1 -22.18 -5.87 12.25
CA MET A 1 -20.71 -5.88 12.17
C MET A 1 -20.21 -4.57 12.71
N PRO A 2 -19.07 -4.53 13.44
CA PRO A 2 -18.41 -3.27 13.75
C PRO A 2 -18.02 -2.54 12.45
N PRO A 3 -17.95 -1.20 12.45
CA PRO A 3 -17.50 -0.44 11.29
C PRO A 3 -16.06 -0.82 10.94
N LEU A 4 -15.73 -0.85 9.64
CA LEU A 4 -14.36 -1.01 9.19
C LEU A 4 -13.56 0.21 9.66
N ARG A 5 -12.37 -0.02 10.19
CA ARG A 5 -11.52 1.03 10.76
C ARG A 5 -10.12 0.93 10.19
N ALA A 6 -9.66 2.00 9.55
CA ALA A 6 -8.28 2.14 9.14
C ALA A 6 -7.52 3.01 10.14
N ARG A 7 -6.20 2.80 10.19
CA ARG A 7 -5.28 3.56 11.03
C ARG A 7 -4.91 4.90 10.40
N THR A 8 -4.93 4.97 9.07
CA THR A 8 -4.70 6.19 8.29
C THR A 8 -5.62 6.29 7.08
N LEU A 9 -5.75 7.50 6.53
CA LEU A 9 -6.43 7.70 5.24
C LEU A 9 -5.76 6.90 4.13
N ARG A 10 -4.42 6.82 4.14
CA ARG A 10 -3.65 6.06 3.14
C ARG A 10 -3.98 4.57 3.19
N GLU A 11 -4.16 3.98 4.37
CA GLU A 11 -4.62 2.60 4.53
C GLU A 11 -6.07 2.44 4.05
N ALA A 12 -6.97 3.37 4.38
CA ALA A 12 -8.36 3.31 3.95
C ALA A 12 -8.47 3.31 2.40
N TYR A 13 -7.76 4.22 1.71
CA TYR A 13 -7.71 4.25 0.25
C TYR A 13 -7.11 2.97 -0.34
N LEU A 14 -6.04 2.44 0.25
CA LEU A 14 -5.47 1.16 -0.20
C LEU A 14 -6.48 0.01 -0.06
N TYR A 15 -7.17 -0.08 1.08
CA TYR A 15 -8.20 -1.09 1.30
C TYR A 15 -9.31 -0.98 0.24
N LEU A 16 -9.78 0.23 -0.07
CA LEU A 16 -10.75 0.45 -1.14
C LEU A 16 -10.20 0.04 -2.52
N MET A 17 -8.95 0.37 -2.83
CA MET A 17 -8.29 -0.05 -4.08
C MET A 17 -8.23 -1.58 -4.21
N LEU A 18 -7.92 -2.29 -3.12
CA LEU A 18 -7.87 -3.76 -3.08
C LEU A 18 -9.26 -4.41 -3.16
N THR A 19 -10.28 -3.76 -2.58
CA THR A 19 -11.65 -4.30 -2.49
C THR A 19 -12.47 -3.99 -3.76
N ALA A 20 -12.30 -2.80 -4.33
CA ALA A 20 -13.07 -2.33 -5.49
C ALA A 20 -12.31 -2.50 -6.83
N GLY A 21 -11.00 -2.71 -6.80
CA GLY A 21 -10.16 -2.88 -7.99
C GLY A 21 -10.14 -4.32 -8.51
N ARG A 22 -10.20 -4.48 -9.84
CA ARG A 22 -9.68 -5.68 -10.53
C ARG A 22 -8.25 -5.40 -11.00
N GLU A 23 -7.40 -6.43 -11.01
CA GLU A 23 -6.25 -6.42 -11.92
C GLU A 23 -6.75 -6.25 -13.37
N GLY A 24 -6.26 -5.21 -14.06
CA GLY A 24 -6.38 -5.07 -15.51
C GLY A 24 -7.37 -4.05 -16.06
N GLU A 25 -8.11 -3.29 -15.25
CA GLU A 25 -8.92 -2.16 -15.75
C GLU A 25 -8.26 -0.80 -15.46
N PRO A 26 -7.44 -0.27 -16.38
CA PRO A 26 -6.97 1.11 -16.27
C PRO A 26 -8.14 2.09 -16.35
N GLY A 27 -8.21 3.05 -15.44
CA GLY A 27 -9.10 4.21 -15.55
C GLY A 27 -10.41 4.13 -14.77
N ARG A 28 -10.57 3.24 -13.78
CA ARG A 28 -11.62 3.48 -12.78
C ARG A 28 -11.24 4.68 -11.95
N ASP A 29 -11.99 5.76 -12.14
CA ASP A 29 -12.00 6.91 -11.27
C ASP A 29 -12.60 6.49 -9.92
N HIS A 30 -11.77 5.84 -9.10
CA HIS A 30 -12.15 5.48 -7.73
C HIS A 30 -12.52 6.74 -6.94
N GLU A 31 -11.95 7.90 -7.29
CA GLU A 31 -12.25 9.19 -6.67
C GLU A 31 -13.69 9.63 -6.97
N ALA A 32 -14.19 9.43 -8.20
CA ALA A 32 -15.58 9.74 -8.55
C ALA A 32 -16.64 8.97 -7.72
N HIS A 33 -16.26 7.85 -7.14
CA HIS A 33 -17.11 7.02 -6.29
C HIS A 33 -16.75 7.10 -4.80
N THR A 34 -15.77 7.93 -4.43
CA THR A 34 -15.28 8.02 -3.07
C THR A 34 -15.58 9.39 -2.46
N THR A 35 -16.26 9.38 -1.32
CA THR A 35 -16.55 10.59 -0.55
C THR A 35 -15.83 10.50 0.80
N LEU A 36 -15.10 11.56 1.15
CA LEU A 36 -14.54 11.74 2.48
C LEU A 36 -15.43 12.71 3.27
N THR A 37 -15.98 12.27 4.39
CA THR A 37 -16.80 13.11 5.28
C THR A 37 -16.08 13.31 6.60
N GLU A 38 -15.94 14.57 7.03
CA GLU A 38 -15.41 14.95 8.33
C GLU A 38 -16.48 14.79 9.41
N GLY A 39 -16.16 14.00 10.43
CA GLY A 39 -16.98 13.82 11.64
C GLY A 39 -16.38 14.54 12.84
N GLN A 40 -16.90 14.25 14.03
CA GLN A 40 -16.43 14.88 15.27
C GLN A 40 -15.04 14.38 15.70
N ASP A 41 -14.74 13.09 15.52
CA ASP A 41 -13.53 12.42 16.01
C ASP A 41 -12.82 11.57 14.95
N ALA A 42 -13.41 11.42 13.77
CA ALA A 42 -12.91 10.61 12.67
C ALA A 42 -13.41 11.14 11.32
N TRP A 43 -12.65 10.86 10.27
CA TRP A 43 -13.20 10.89 8.91
C TRP A 43 -13.92 9.59 8.61
N THR A 44 -14.94 9.65 7.76
CA THR A 44 -15.56 8.50 7.11
C THR A 44 -15.20 8.54 5.63
N LEU A 45 -14.45 7.54 5.17
CA LEU A 45 -14.19 7.31 3.76
C LEU A 45 -15.24 6.33 3.23
N ARG A 46 -16.13 6.81 2.36
CA ARG A 46 -17.20 6.02 1.76
C ARG A 46 -16.89 5.78 0.29
N PHE A 47 -16.92 4.52 -0.13
CA PHE A 47 -16.97 4.13 -1.54
C PHE A 47 -18.39 3.68 -1.89
N ASP A 48 -18.99 4.30 -2.89
CA ASP A 48 -20.31 3.95 -3.44
C ASP A 48 -20.20 3.80 -4.96
N GLY A 49 -19.95 2.57 -5.39
CA GLY A 49 -19.64 2.28 -6.79
C GLY A 49 -19.94 0.84 -7.16
N ARG A 50 -19.37 0.38 -8.27
CA ARG A 50 -19.52 -1.02 -8.72
C ARG A 50 -18.19 -1.75 -8.65
N ALA A 51 -18.18 -2.97 -8.13
CA ALA A 51 -17.05 -3.89 -8.15
C ALA A 51 -17.53 -5.25 -8.66
N LEU A 52 -16.79 -5.86 -9.59
CA LEU A 52 -17.15 -7.15 -10.21
C LEU A 52 -18.58 -7.21 -10.80
N GLY A 53 -19.07 -6.07 -11.32
CA GLY A 53 -20.41 -5.95 -11.88
C GLY A 53 -21.54 -5.82 -10.84
N LEU A 54 -21.21 -5.84 -9.55
CA LEU A 54 -22.14 -5.67 -8.44
C LEU A 54 -21.99 -4.28 -7.82
N SER A 55 -23.07 -3.72 -7.31
CA SER A 55 -22.99 -2.51 -6.50
C SER A 55 -22.29 -2.84 -5.18
N LEU A 56 -21.30 -2.03 -4.83
CA LEU A 56 -20.47 -2.18 -3.64
C LEU A 56 -20.52 -0.86 -2.87
N LEU A 57 -20.96 -0.95 -1.61
CA LEU A 57 -20.91 0.12 -0.65
C LEU A 57 -19.94 -0.27 0.47
N VAL A 58 -18.90 0.53 0.68
CA VAL A 58 -17.91 0.34 1.74
C VAL A 58 -17.75 1.64 2.50
N GLU A 59 -17.74 1.57 3.82
CA GLU A 59 -17.47 2.71 4.69
C GLU A 59 -16.34 2.35 5.64
N VAL A 60 -15.31 3.20 5.68
CA VAL A 60 -14.12 3.04 6.51
C VAL A 60 -13.96 4.27 7.40
N LEU A 61 -13.92 4.05 8.71
CA LEU A 61 -13.63 5.10 9.68
C LEU A 61 -12.13 5.28 9.84
N VAL A 62 -11.68 6.53 9.87
CA VAL A 62 -10.29 6.93 10.10
C VAL A 62 -10.24 7.93 11.26
N PRO A 63 -9.94 7.47 12.50
CA PRO A 63 -9.87 8.34 13.67
C PRO A 63 -8.76 9.38 13.55
N TYR A 64 -9.05 10.64 13.91
CA TYR A 64 -8.07 11.73 13.86
C TYR A 64 -6.85 11.45 14.73
N ALA A 65 -7.07 10.85 15.91
CA ALA A 65 -5.98 10.51 16.83
C ALA A 65 -4.99 9.51 16.21
N SER A 66 -5.49 8.50 15.50
CA SER A 66 -4.67 7.47 14.84
C SER A 66 -3.90 8.07 13.65
N GLU A 67 -4.56 8.89 12.82
CA GLU A 67 -3.89 9.58 11.73
C GLU A 67 -2.81 10.55 12.25
N ALA A 68 -3.10 11.29 13.33
CA ALA A 68 -2.15 12.23 13.92
C ALA A 68 -0.94 11.53 14.53
N GLU A 69 -1.13 10.39 15.19
CA GLU A 69 -0.04 9.52 15.63
C GLU A 69 0.81 9.03 14.45
N ALA A 70 0.17 8.50 13.42
CA ALA A 70 0.84 8.01 12.22
C ALA A 70 1.71 9.09 11.54
N ARG A 71 1.21 10.32 11.44
CA ARG A 71 1.96 11.46 10.88
C ARG A 71 3.14 11.86 11.75
N ARG A 72 2.96 11.90 13.08
CA ARG A 72 4.01 12.25 14.04
C ARG A 72 5.17 11.26 13.99
N ASP A 73 4.84 9.98 13.91
CA ASP A 73 5.81 8.89 13.97
C ASP A 73 6.30 8.45 12.59
N ARG A 74 5.84 9.14 11.52
CA ARG A 74 6.18 8.85 10.12
C ARG A 74 5.87 7.39 9.74
N LEU A 75 4.69 6.93 10.12
CA LEU A 75 4.15 5.60 9.82
C LEU A 75 3.06 5.74 8.74
N PRO A 76 3.36 5.56 7.45
CA PRO A 76 2.45 5.91 6.36
C PRO A 76 1.07 5.21 6.42
N TYR A 77 1.05 3.99 6.94
CA TYR A 77 -0.14 3.17 7.12
C TYR A 77 -0.55 3.02 8.60
N GLY A 78 0.05 3.80 9.50
CA GLY A 78 -0.30 3.86 10.92
C GLY A 78 0.46 2.89 11.82
N ALA A 79 0.25 3.04 13.12
CA ALA A 79 0.89 2.23 14.15
C ALA A 79 0.26 0.83 14.29
N GLY A 80 1.02 -0.11 14.86
CA GLY A 80 0.54 -1.48 15.05
C GLY A 80 0.31 -2.24 13.74
N ARG A 81 -0.61 -3.20 13.77
CA ARG A 81 -0.92 -4.13 12.69
C ARG A 81 -2.31 -3.82 12.11
N SER A 82 -2.45 -3.93 10.79
CA SER A 82 -3.74 -3.72 10.12
C SER A 82 -4.80 -4.74 10.56
N GLU A 83 -6.04 -4.27 10.67
CA GLU A 83 -7.23 -5.12 10.80
C GLU A 83 -8.03 -5.21 9.49
N LEU A 84 -7.66 -4.43 8.46
CA LEU A 84 -8.35 -4.36 7.17
C LEU A 84 -7.64 -5.12 6.06
N VAL A 85 -6.31 -5.04 6.06
CA VAL A 85 -5.45 -5.57 4.99
C VAL A 85 -4.55 -6.64 5.59
N ASP A 86 -4.66 -7.87 5.09
CA ASP A 86 -3.85 -8.98 5.57
C ASP A 86 -2.43 -8.99 4.97
N ALA A 87 -1.56 -9.87 5.48
CA ALA A 87 -0.16 -9.89 5.04
C ALA A 87 0.00 -10.24 3.54
N GLY A 88 -0.90 -11.06 3.00
CA GLY A 88 -0.93 -11.41 1.59
C GLY A 88 -1.28 -10.21 0.71
N GLN A 89 -2.31 -9.46 1.10
CA GLN A 89 -2.72 -8.24 0.41
C GLN A 89 -1.65 -7.14 0.46
N TRP A 90 -1.01 -6.93 1.62
CA TRP A 90 0.13 -6.01 1.73
C TRP A 90 1.27 -6.37 0.78
N ARG A 91 1.60 -7.67 0.66
CA ARG A 91 2.63 -8.14 -0.25
C ARG A 91 2.27 -7.90 -1.72
N LEU A 92 1.02 -8.14 -2.10
CA LEU A 92 0.51 -7.86 -3.45
C LEU A 92 0.51 -6.36 -3.77
N ALA A 93 0.12 -5.52 -2.81
CA ALA A 93 0.19 -4.07 -2.94
C ALA A 93 1.63 -3.60 -3.16
N GLY A 94 2.57 -4.07 -2.33
CA GLY A 94 4.00 -3.77 -2.48
C GLY A 94 4.56 -4.17 -3.84
N ALA A 95 4.24 -5.36 -4.33
CA ALA A 95 4.64 -5.80 -5.67
C ALA A 95 4.00 -4.96 -6.79
N THR A 96 2.76 -4.52 -6.61
CA THR A 96 2.06 -3.65 -7.57
C THR A 96 2.70 -2.27 -7.63
N PHE A 97 3.03 -1.68 -6.48
CA PHE A 97 3.74 -0.41 -6.41
C PHE A 97 5.15 -0.50 -7.00
N ALA A 98 5.89 -1.59 -6.77
CA ALA A 98 7.20 -1.79 -7.37
C ALA A 98 7.12 -1.86 -8.91
N ARG A 99 6.14 -2.59 -9.47
CA ARG A 99 5.91 -2.62 -10.92
C ARG A 99 5.54 -1.24 -11.48
N ARG A 100 4.76 -0.46 -10.72
CA ARG A 100 4.47 0.94 -11.09
C ARG A 100 5.75 1.76 -11.07
N ALA A 101 6.55 1.68 -10.02
CA ALA A 101 7.80 2.44 -9.89
C ALA A 101 8.75 2.17 -11.06
N MET A 102 8.93 0.90 -11.45
CA MET A 102 9.71 0.53 -12.63
C MET A 102 9.17 1.16 -13.92
N ARG A 103 7.85 1.22 -14.09
CA ARG A 103 7.24 1.88 -15.26
C ARG A 103 7.46 3.38 -15.23
N GLU A 104 7.25 4.02 -14.09
CA GLU A 104 7.45 5.46 -13.91
C GLU A 104 8.92 5.84 -14.16
N ASP A 105 9.87 5.01 -13.72
CA ASP A 105 11.31 5.21 -13.93
C ASP A 105 11.67 5.16 -15.42
N LEU A 106 11.17 4.16 -16.15
CA LEU A 106 11.32 4.08 -17.61
C LEU A 106 10.74 5.31 -18.33
N LEU A 107 9.60 5.82 -17.85
CA LEU A 107 8.99 7.03 -18.41
C LEU A 107 9.78 8.30 -18.05
N PHE A 108 10.36 8.37 -16.85
CA PHE A 108 11.24 9.46 -16.43
C PHE A 108 12.51 9.48 -17.29
N ALA A 109 13.10 8.32 -17.60
CA ALA A 109 14.27 8.23 -18.46
C ALA A 109 14.05 8.80 -19.88
N ALA A 110 12.80 8.77 -20.39
CA ALA A 110 12.43 9.37 -21.67
C ALA A 110 12.26 10.90 -21.60
N SER A 111 12.08 11.47 -20.41
CA SER A 111 11.93 12.91 -20.18
C SER A 111 12.59 13.31 -18.87
N PRO A 112 13.93 13.22 -18.79
CA PRO A 112 14.67 13.51 -17.57
C PRO A 112 14.53 14.99 -17.22
N GLY A 113 14.34 15.30 -15.94
CA GLY A 113 14.22 16.67 -15.43
C GLY A 113 12.78 17.16 -15.20
N ASP A 114 11.77 16.35 -15.52
CA ASP A 114 10.38 16.63 -15.12
C ASP A 114 10.19 16.38 -13.60
N PRO A 115 9.95 17.44 -12.78
CA PRO A 115 9.83 17.29 -11.33
C PRO A 115 8.62 16.45 -10.91
N GLU A 116 7.52 16.45 -11.68
CA GLU A 116 6.35 15.64 -11.36
C GLU A 116 6.65 14.15 -11.56
N ARG A 117 7.35 13.81 -12.64
CA ARG A 117 7.77 12.43 -12.90
C ARG A 117 8.79 11.96 -11.88
N PHE A 118 9.75 12.80 -11.49
CA PHE A 118 10.68 12.48 -10.40
C PHE A 118 9.90 12.15 -9.11
N ARG A 119 8.95 12.99 -8.72
CA ARG A 119 8.09 12.73 -7.55
C ARG A 119 7.26 11.46 -7.70
N SER A 120 6.74 11.17 -8.89
CA SER A 120 5.98 9.94 -9.18
C SER A 120 6.82 8.67 -8.94
N VAL A 121 8.07 8.65 -9.42
CA VAL A 121 8.99 7.51 -9.21
C VAL A 121 9.30 7.32 -7.74
N VAL A 122 9.67 8.40 -7.03
CA VAL A 122 9.97 8.37 -5.59
C VAL A 122 8.78 7.84 -4.80
N LEU A 123 7.59 8.40 -5.00
CA LEU A 123 6.37 7.99 -4.29
C LEU A 123 6.00 6.52 -4.56
N ALA A 124 6.24 6.02 -5.77
CA ALA A 124 5.96 4.63 -6.12
C ALA A 124 6.92 3.66 -5.42
N TRP A 125 8.22 3.97 -5.36
CA TRP A 125 9.20 3.17 -4.62
C TRP A 125 8.98 3.21 -3.10
N GLU A 126 8.69 4.39 -2.53
CA GLU A 126 8.30 4.51 -1.13
C GLU A 126 7.06 3.66 -0.82
N SER A 127 6.03 3.72 -1.67
CA SER A 127 4.83 2.89 -1.51
C SER A 127 5.12 1.39 -1.56
N ALA A 128 6.05 0.95 -2.43
CA ALA A 128 6.46 -0.45 -2.52
C ALA A 128 7.16 -0.92 -1.24
N ARG A 129 8.11 -0.13 -0.74
CA ARG A 129 8.81 -0.39 0.53
C ARG A 129 7.84 -0.42 1.69
N ASP A 130 7.03 0.63 1.84
CA ASP A 130 6.15 0.81 2.99
C ASP A 130 5.07 -0.28 3.07
N ALA A 131 4.48 -0.68 1.94
CA ALA A 131 3.53 -1.79 1.90
C ALA A 131 4.20 -3.14 2.25
N THR A 132 5.43 -3.37 1.81
CA THR A 132 6.19 -4.57 2.17
C THR A 132 6.55 -4.58 3.66
N ALA A 133 6.83 -3.40 4.23
CA ALA A 133 7.10 -3.25 5.66
C ALA A 133 5.85 -3.57 6.49
N GLU A 134 4.66 -3.16 6.05
CA GLU A 134 3.39 -3.54 6.70
C GLU A 134 3.18 -5.06 6.68
N ALA A 135 3.49 -5.76 5.57
CA ALA A 135 3.45 -7.22 5.54
C ALA A 135 4.41 -7.85 6.57
N ALA A 136 5.62 -7.30 6.72
CA ALA A 136 6.60 -7.78 7.68
C ALA A 136 6.16 -7.63 9.15
N ARG A 137 5.28 -6.68 9.48
CA ARG A 137 4.74 -6.53 10.85
C ARG A 137 3.87 -7.68 11.31
N PHE A 138 3.40 -8.52 10.38
CA PHE A 138 2.67 -9.75 10.73
C PHE A 138 3.59 -10.87 11.20
N LEU A 139 4.91 -10.73 11.05
CA LEU A 139 5.88 -11.74 11.41
C LEU A 139 6.15 -11.74 12.92
N PRO A 140 5.84 -12.83 13.64
CA PRO A 140 6.18 -12.92 15.05
C PRO A 140 7.70 -12.82 15.29
N PRO A 141 8.12 -12.34 16.48
CA PRO A 141 9.53 -12.34 16.85
C PRO A 141 10.15 -13.74 16.69
N GLY A 142 11.28 -13.84 16.00
CA GLY A 142 12.00 -15.10 15.77
C GLY A 142 11.38 -16.04 14.72
N ALA A 143 10.19 -15.76 14.20
CA ALA A 143 9.60 -16.59 13.15
C ALA A 143 10.34 -16.41 11.81
N ALA A 144 10.54 -17.51 11.09
CA ALA A 144 11.16 -17.54 9.77
C ALA A 144 10.15 -17.27 8.63
N GLU A 145 8.86 -17.43 8.90
CA GLU A 145 7.77 -17.23 7.94
C GLU A 145 6.52 -16.68 8.61
N LEU A 146 5.66 -16.05 7.82
CA LEU A 146 4.38 -15.53 8.28
C LEU A 146 3.42 -16.66 8.65
N PRO A 147 2.75 -16.60 9.82
CA PRO A 147 1.83 -17.65 10.26
C PRO A 147 0.55 -17.65 9.41
N ASP A 148 -0.16 -18.78 9.38
CA ASP A 148 -1.46 -18.96 8.69
C ASP A 148 -2.49 -17.91 9.11
N THR A 149 -2.48 -17.52 10.37
CA THR A 149 -3.38 -16.49 10.92
C THR A 149 -3.12 -15.09 10.37
N ALA A 150 -2.02 -14.85 9.64
CA ALA A 150 -1.74 -13.58 8.96
C ALA A 150 -2.46 -13.44 7.59
N PHE A 151 -3.19 -14.47 7.16
CA PHE A 151 -3.88 -14.54 5.88
C PHE A 151 -5.35 -14.90 6.12
N TRP A 152 -6.22 -13.89 6.22
CA TRP A 152 -7.64 -14.09 6.52
C TRP A 152 -8.56 -13.67 5.37
N THR A 153 -8.01 -13.03 4.33
CA THR A 153 -8.74 -12.71 3.11
C THR A 153 -8.53 -13.80 2.06
N GLU A 154 -9.50 -13.93 1.15
CA GLU A 154 -9.38 -14.85 0.01
C GLU A 154 -8.15 -14.50 -0.85
N GLN A 155 -7.96 -13.20 -1.12
CA GLN A 155 -6.84 -12.69 -1.91
C GLN A 155 -5.49 -13.01 -1.24
N GLY A 156 -5.36 -12.77 0.06
CA GLY A 156 -4.13 -13.07 0.79
C GLY A 156 -3.81 -14.55 0.88
N THR A 157 -4.85 -15.38 1.12
CA THR A 157 -4.71 -16.84 1.14
C THR A 157 -4.29 -17.38 -0.21
N ALA A 158 -4.88 -16.88 -1.30
CA ALA A 158 -4.50 -17.23 -2.67
C ALA A 158 -3.04 -16.84 -2.95
N ALA A 159 -2.64 -15.62 -2.59
CA ALA A 159 -1.26 -15.15 -2.79
C ALA A 159 -0.24 -16.07 -2.09
N ARG A 160 -0.52 -16.49 -0.85
CA ARG A 160 0.35 -17.41 -0.12
C ARG A 160 0.43 -18.79 -0.76
N ARG A 161 -0.72 -19.35 -1.17
CA ARG A 161 -0.75 -20.65 -1.83
C ARG A 161 0.06 -20.64 -3.13
N ASP A 162 -0.06 -19.57 -3.91
CA ASP A 162 0.54 -19.48 -5.23
C ASP A 162 2.06 -19.19 -5.17
N ALA A 163 2.53 -18.52 -4.11
CA ALA A 163 3.95 -18.19 -3.93
C ALA A 163 4.40 -18.21 -2.45
N PRO A 164 4.40 -19.36 -1.75
CA PRO A 164 4.64 -19.42 -0.31
C PRO A 164 6.02 -18.88 0.10
N GLY A 165 7.05 -19.07 -0.74
CA GLY A 165 8.41 -18.57 -0.48
C GLY A 165 8.51 -17.04 -0.37
N LYS A 166 7.53 -16.29 -0.89
CA LYS A 166 7.46 -14.81 -0.81
C LYS A 166 7.02 -14.29 0.56
N PHE A 167 6.61 -15.17 1.47
CA PHE A 167 6.10 -14.83 2.81
C PHE A 167 7.06 -15.29 3.93
N THR A 168 8.33 -15.48 3.58
CA THR A 168 9.42 -15.74 4.52
C THR A 168 10.06 -14.44 4.99
N ARG A 169 10.65 -14.46 6.20
CA ARG A 169 11.46 -13.36 6.74
C ARG A 169 12.51 -12.91 5.73
N ALA A 170 13.29 -13.87 5.22
CA ALA A 170 14.37 -13.60 4.29
C ALA A 170 13.87 -12.93 3.00
N SER A 171 12.73 -13.37 2.44
CA SER A 171 12.16 -12.71 1.26
C SER A 171 11.72 -11.29 1.58
N LEU A 172 10.98 -11.06 2.67
CA LEU A 172 10.48 -9.74 3.03
C LEU A 172 11.61 -8.75 3.32
N GLU A 173 12.64 -9.18 4.04
CA GLU A 173 13.84 -8.38 4.32
C GLU A 173 14.63 -8.08 3.04
N SER A 174 14.76 -9.05 2.13
CA SER A 174 15.40 -8.85 0.83
C SER A 174 14.64 -7.85 -0.03
N ASP A 175 13.31 -7.97 -0.15
CA ASP A 175 12.50 -7.05 -0.94
C ASP A 175 12.55 -5.62 -0.36
N LEU A 176 12.51 -5.48 0.97
CA LEU A 176 12.66 -4.18 1.66
C LEU A 176 14.01 -3.52 1.36
N ALA A 177 15.10 -4.28 1.48
CA ALA A 177 16.43 -3.79 1.19
C ALA A 177 16.56 -3.35 -0.28
N SER A 178 16.11 -4.19 -1.22
CA SER A 178 16.18 -3.87 -2.65
C SER A 178 15.36 -2.65 -3.03
N TYR A 179 14.15 -2.47 -2.47
CA TYR A 179 13.33 -1.28 -2.76
C TYR A 179 13.93 0.00 -2.16
N GLN A 180 14.52 -0.09 -0.97
CA GLN A 180 15.21 1.05 -0.35
C GLN A 180 16.47 1.43 -1.14
N GLU A 181 17.30 0.46 -1.52
CA GLU A 181 18.51 0.69 -2.33
C GLU A 181 18.17 1.31 -3.68
N THR A 182 17.15 0.79 -4.38
CA THR A 182 16.71 1.36 -5.67
C THR A 182 16.20 2.79 -5.53
N LEU A 183 15.45 3.09 -4.45
CA LEU A 183 14.97 4.43 -4.16
C LEU A 183 16.14 5.40 -3.91
N ASP A 184 17.09 5.00 -3.07
CA ASP A 184 18.24 5.81 -2.71
C ASP A 184 19.12 6.09 -3.94
N ASP A 185 19.40 5.07 -4.74
CA ASP A 185 20.15 5.19 -5.99
C ASP A 185 19.47 6.14 -6.99
N PHE A 186 18.14 6.03 -7.14
CA PHE A 186 17.37 6.93 -7.99
C PHE A 186 17.47 8.38 -7.52
N ILE A 187 17.27 8.63 -6.22
CA ILE A 187 17.38 9.97 -5.64
C ILE A 187 18.79 10.53 -5.84
N VAL A 188 19.84 9.78 -5.48
CA VAL A 188 21.22 10.23 -5.61
C VAL A 188 21.56 10.55 -7.07
N THR A 189 21.20 9.66 -8.00
CA THR A 189 21.51 9.83 -9.43
C THR A 189 20.89 11.09 -10.03
N HIS A 190 19.70 11.48 -9.55
CA HIS A 190 18.90 12.56 -10.16
C HIS A 190 18.83 13.85 -9.34
N THR A 191 19.38 13.88 -8.13
CA THR A 191 19.52 15.10 -7.31
C THR A 191 20.97 15.60 -7.21
N THR A 192 21.96 14.73 -7.44
CA THR A 192 23.39 15.12 -7.41
C THR A 192 23.90 15.64 -8.78
N ARG A 193 23.04 15.73 -9.79
CA ARG A 193 23.35 16.34 -11.10
C ARG A 193 22.93 17.82 -11.10
N ASP A 194 23.69 18.65 -10.42
CA ASP A 194 23.77 20.09 -10.67
C ASP A 194 25.18 20.41 -11.19
N PRO A 195 25.36 20.83 -12.46
CA PRO A 195 26.53 21.62 -12.88
C PRO A 195 26.37 23.10 -12.51
#